data_AF-A0A2G1X230-F1
#
_entry.id   AF-A0A2G1X230-F1
#
_cell.length_a   1.000
_cell.length_b   1.000
_cell.length_c   1.000
_cell.angle_alpha   90.00
_cell.angle_beta   90.00
_cell.angle_gamma   90.00
#
_symmetry.space_group_name_H-M   'P 1'
#
loop_
_entity.id
_entity.type
_entity.pdbx_description
1 polymer ?
#
loop_
_entity_poly.entity_id
_entity_poly.type
_entity_poly.pdbx_seq_one_letter_code
_entity_poly.pdbx_strand_id
1 'polypeptide(L)' 'MAHTVIEGGEPPEFSKLIDTEGSIGAVLVELDEGARVPGMLTDCDPHEFGRGDRVEATVRRIYEQEGVIRYGAKFRPSND' A
#
# COMPACT_ATOMS: atom_id res chain seq x y z
N MET A 1 -12.75 -3.94 -1.50
CA MET A 1 -11.32 -3.91 -1.83
C MET A 1 -11.01 -4.85 -3.00
N ALA A 2 -10.01 -4.53 -3.83
CA ALA A 2 -9.33 -5.49 -4.71
C ALA A 2 -7.83 -5.39 -4.40
N HIS A 3 -7.10 -6.50 -4.32
CA HIS A 3 -5.69 -6.50 -3.94
C HIS A 3 -4.85 -7.38 -4.88
N THR A 4 -3.57 -7.05 -4.98
CA THR A 4 -2.55 -7.91 -5.58
C THR A 4 -1.24 -7.69 -4.82
N VAL A 5 -0.40 -8.72 -4.77
CA VAL A 5 0.94 -8.61 -4.20
C VAL A 5 1.97 -8.56 -5.32
N ILE A 6 2.89 -7.61 -5.24
CA ILE A 6 4.00 -7.44 -6.17
C ILE A 6 5.26 -7.95 -5.48
N GLU A 7 5.84 -9.00 -6.04
CA GLU A 7 7.07 -9.65 -5.55
C GLU A 7 8.28 -9.39 -6.48
N GLY A 8 8.05 -8.75 -7.63
CA GLY A 8 9.10 -8.38 -8.59
C GLY A 8 8.53 -7.80 -9.89
N GLY A 9 9.41 -7.16 -10.68
CA GLY A 9 9.02 -6.47 -11.92
C GLY A 9 8.44 -5.07 -11.67
N GLU A 10 8.69 -4.54 -10.49
CA GLU A 10 8.35 -3.18 -10.08
C GLU A 10 9.13 -2.14 -10.89
N PRO A 11 8.55 -0.96 -11.13
CA PRO A 11 9.30 0.17 -11.66
C PRO A 11 10.51 0.53 -10.76
N PRO A 12 11.64 0.99 -11.31
CA PRO A 12 12.87 1.22 -10.55
C PRO A 12 12.73 2.13 -9.33
N GLU A 13 11.77 3.06 -9.33
CA GLU A 13 11.46 3.93 -8.20
C GLU A 13 10.92 3.17 -6.97
N PHE A 14 10.44 1.94 -7.15
CA PHE A 14 9.95 1.06 -6.08
C PHE A 14 10.94 -0.04 -5.68
N SER A 15 12.08 -0.21 -6.35
CA SER A 15 13.03 -1.27 -6.00
C SER A 15 13.52 -1.15 -4.55
N LYS A 16 13.84 0.08 -4.10
CA LYS A 16 14.18 0.32 -2.68
C LYS A 16 13.05 -0.05 -1.72
N LEU A 17 11.80 0.10 -2.16
CA LEU A 17 10.64 -0.24 -1.35
C LEU A 17 10.50 -1.77 -1.25
N ILE A 18 10.64 -2.51 -2.35
CA ILE A 18 10.67 -3.97 -2.35
C ILE A 18 11.85 -4.49 -1.52
N ASP A 19 13.04 -3.92 -1.67
CA ASP A 19 14.22 -4.30 -0.86
C ASP A 19 13.97 -4.13 0.64
N THR A 20 13.14 -3.15 1.03
CA THR A 20 12.84 -2.84 2.43
C THR A 20 11.68 -3.66 2.98
N GLU A 21 10.62 -3.83 2.20
CA GLU A 21 9.33 -4.40 2.64
C GLU A 21 9.15 -5.86 2.21
N GLY A 22 10.00 -6.38 1.31
CA GLY A 22 9.94 -7.73 0.73
C GLY A 22 8.89 -7.86 -0.39
N SER A 23 7.69 -7.35 -0.16
CA SER A 23 6.62 -7.33 -1.17
C SER A 23 5.74 -6.08 -1.02
N ILE A 24 5.05 -5.70 -2.10
CA ILE A 24 4.14 -4.55 -2.11
C ILE A 24 2.70 -5.06 -2.26
N GLY A 25 1.90 -4.90 -1.21
CA GLY A 25 0.45 -5.10 -1.28
C GLY A 25 -0.23 -3.91 -1.97
N ALA A 26 -0.44 -3.98 -3.28
CA ALA A 26 -1.16 -2.95 -4.03
C ALA A 26 -2.67 -3.18 -3.93
N VAL A 27 -3.43 -2.11 -3.62
CA VAL A 27 -4.83 -2.24 -3.24
C VAL A 27 -5.71 -1.15 -3.83
N LEU A 28 -6.97 -1.50 -4.10
CA LEU A 28 -8.06 -0.55 -4.36
C LEU A 28 -9.00 -0.56 -3.16
N VAL A 29 -9.05 0.55 -2.43
CA VAL A 29 -9.86 0.74 -1.23
C VAL A 29 -11.13 1.50 -1.59
N GLU A 30 -12.27 1.05 -1.08
CA GLU A 30 -13.52 1.81 -1.10
C GLU A 30 -13.64 2.52 0.25
N LEU A 31 -13.61 3.84 0.23
CA LEU A 31 -13.76 4.68 1.42
C LEU A 31 -15.21 4.67 1.89
N ASP A 32 -15.45 4.97 3.16
CA ASP A 32 -16.80 4.96 3.74
C ASP A 32 -17.72 6.01 3.05
N GLU A 33 -17.16 7.05 2.44
CA GLU A 33 -17.88 8.04 1.62
C GLU A 33 -18.22 7.55 0.20
N GLY A 34 -17.81 6.32 -0.16
CA GLY A 34 -18.13 5.64 -1.43
C GLY A 34 -17.11 5.84 -2.56
N ALA A 35 -16.09 6.68 -2.37
CA ALA A 35 -15.02 6.85 -3.36
C ALA A 35 -14.07 5.64 -3.36
N ARG A 36 -13.50 5.31 -4.53
CA ARG A 36 -12.49 4.26 -4.66
C ARG A 36 -11.12 4.85 -4.97
N VAL A 37 -10.12 4.48 -4.18
CA VAL A 37 -8.76 5.01 -4.29
C VAL A 37 -7.72 3.89 -4.36
N PRO A 38 -6.74 3.97 -5.26
CA PRO A 38 -5.60 3.07 -5.23
C PRO A 38 -4.65 3.44 -4.09
N GLY A 39 -3.96 2.45 -3.54
CA GLY A 39 -2.94 2.65 -2.52
C GLY A 39 -2.10 1.41 -2.29
N MET A 40 -1.33 1.42 -1.20
CA MET A 40 -0.53 0.28 -0.76
C MET A 40 -0.85 -0.08 0.69
N LEU A 41 -0.78 -1.37 1.01
CA LEU A 41 -0.83 -1.86 2.37
C LEU A 41 0.45 -1.50 3.15
N THR A 42 0.34 -1.45 4.46
CA THR A 42 1.44 -1.23 5.40
C THR A 42 1.08 -1.83 6.76
N ASP A 43 2.08 -2.11 7.59
CA ASP A 43 1.91 -2.66 8.94
C ASP A 43 1.15 -4.01 8.99
N CYS A 44 1.23 -4.81 7.92
CA CYS A 44 0.61 -6.13 7.83
C CYS A 44 1.32 -7.01 6.79
N ASP A 45 1.07 -8.32 6.84
CA ASP A 45 1.39 -9.22 5.74
C ASP A 45 0.39 -8.97 4.58
N PRO A 46 0.84 -8.54 3.38
CA PRO A 46 -0.06 -8.29 2.26
C PRO A 46 -0.72 -9.58 1.69
N HIS A 47 -0.24 -10.76 2.05
CA HIS A 47 -0.85 -12.05 1.68
C HIS A 47 -2.01 -12.47 2.60
N GLU A 48 -2.10 -11.87 3.79
CA GLU A 48 -3.17 -12.16 4.76
C GLU A 48 -4.40 -11.25 4.59
N PHE A 49 -4.38 -10.34 3.60
CA PHE A 49 -5.49 -9.43 3.31
C PHE A 49 -6.47 -9.98 2.26
N GLY A 50 -7.75 -9.81 2.53
CA GLY A 50 -8.86 -10.28 1.72
C GLY A 50 -9.83 -9.20 1.26
N ARG A 51 -10.85 -9.64 0.52
CA ARG A 51 -11.93 -8.77 0.07
C ARG A 51 -12.89 -8.50 1.23
N GLY A 52 -12.98 -7.25 1.66
CA GLY A 52 -13.94 -6.82 2.69
C GLY A 52 -13.28 -6.46 4.02
N ASP A 53 -11.99 -6.76 4.19
CA ASP A 53 -11.23 -6.36 5.37
C ASP A 53 -11.19 -4.83 5.50
N ARG A 54 -11.36 -4.37 6.75
CA ARG A 54 -11.37 -2.95 7.08
C ARG A 54 -9.93 -2.44 7.17
N VAL A 55 -9.71 -1.28 6.57
CA VAL A 55 -8.42 -0.60 6.61
C VAL A 55 -8.63 0.86 6.98
N GLU A 56 -7.59 1.46 7.53
CA GLU A 56 -7.53 2.90 7.77
C GLU A 56 -6.33 3.53 7.06
N ALA A 57 -6.48 4.77 6.62
CA ALA A 57 -5.42 5.51 5.97
C ALA A 57 -4.41 6.02 7.00
N THR A 58 -3.12 5.88 6.69
CA THR A 58 -2.01 6.46 7.45
C THR A 58 -1.01 7.11 6.51
N VAL A 59 -0.35 8.17 6.96
CA VAL A 59 0.72 8.82 6.18
C VAL A 59 1.98 7.97 6.26
N ARG A 60 2.54 7.61 5.10
CA ARG A 60 3.81 6.89 4.99
C ARG A 60 4.66 7.46 3.86
N ARG A 61 5.96 7.18 3.91
CA ARG A 61 6.85 7.35 2.77
C ARG A 61 6.42 6.37 1.67
N ILE A 62 6.26 6.87 0.45
CA ILE A 62 5.86 6.06 -0.71
C ILE A 62 7.11 5.67 -1.51
N TYR A 63 7.87 6.64 -1.98
CA TYR A 63 9.16 6.45 -2.65
C TYR A 63 9.98 7.73 -2.59
N GLU A 64 11.22 7.65 -3.05
CA GLU A 64 12.10 8.80 -3.26
C GLU A 64 12.51 8.84 -4.72
N GLN A 65 12.45 10.02 -5.31
CA GLN A 65 12.89 10.24 -6.69
C GLN A 65 13.51 11.64 -6.76
N GLU A 66 14.66 11.73 -7.44
CA GLU A 66 15.44 12.96 -7.56
C GLU A 66 15.80 13.61 -6.21
N GLY A 67 16.03 12.78 -5.17
CA GLY A 67 16.36 13.23 -3.81
C GLY A 67 15.16 13.79 -3.03
N VAL A 68 13.95 13.75 -3.59
CA VAL A 68 12.74 14.21 -2.92
C VAL A 68 11.95 13.01 -2.39
N ILE A 69 11.74 12.99 -1.08
CA ILE A 69 10.88 11.99 -0.43
C ILE A 69 9.43 12.36 -0.65
N ARG A 70 8.65 11.45 -1.25
CA ARG A 70 7.21 11.61 -1.40
C ARG A 70 6.47 10.85 -0.30
N TYR A 71 5.64 11.58 0.42
CA TYR A 71 4.70 11.03 1.40
C TYR A 71 3.30 10.95 0.79
N GLY A 72 2.52 10.00 1.29
CA GLY A 72 1.15 9.79 0.86
C GLY A 72 0.41 8.84 1.79
N ALA A 73 -0.86 8.58 1.48
CA ALA A 73 -1.64 7.59 2.19
C ALA A 73 -1.19 6.17 1.82
N LYS A 74 -0.93 5.36 2.84
CA LYS A 74 -0.98 3.89 2.79
C LYS A 74 -2.12 3.42 3.69
N PHE A 75 -2.49 2.16 3.57
CA PHE A 75 -3.59 1.55 4.30
C PHE A 75 -3.07 0.46 5.23
N ARG A 76 -3.46 0.53 6.50
CA ARG A 76 -3.14 -0.51 7.49
C ARG A 76 -4.44 -1.16 7.99
N PRO A 77 -4.38 -2.36 8.60
CA PRO A 77 -5.56 -2.93 9.26
C PRO A 77 -6.21 -1.92 10.18
N SER A 78 -7.53 -1.80 10.10
CA SER A 78 -8.30 -1.07 11.10
C SER A 78 -8.36 -1.89 12.39
N ASN A 79 -8.32 -1.22 13.54
CA ASN A 79 -8.47 -1.85 14.86
C ASN A 79 -9.94 -1.91 15.33
N ASP A 80 -10.91 -1.71 14.43
CA ASP A 80 -12.35 -1.83 14.72
C ASP A 80 -12.77 -3.26 15.13
#